data_AF-A0A538IJH5-F1
#
_entry.id   AF-A0A538IJH5-F1
#
_cell.length_a   1.000
_cell.length_b   1.000
_cell.length_c   1.000
_cell.angle_alpha   90.00
_cell.angle_beta   90.00
_cell.angle_gamma   90.00
#
_symmetry.space_group_name_H-M   'P 1'
#
loop_
_entity.id
_entity.type
_entity.pdbx_description
1 polymer ?
#
loop_
_entity_poly.entity_id
_entity_poly.type
_entity_poly.pdbx_seq_one_letter_code
_entity_poly.pdbx_strand_id
1 'polypeptide(L)'
;MRVPLSWLREYVRVEGGAQEIADALSISTAEVHGVHRVGISGDLELFRVGHVLEAEKHPDADRLQLTSVDVGEDRPYSIVCGAWNFGAGAKVAVALPGATLPNGLTLERRKLRGQLSEGMILAEDELDLGTDHTGIIVLDDALEAGTPLADVLPLVDEVLDLDPTGNRADLFAVYGAAREVAAVLGGELLPLPGEEPRRDGDELVGIGIEDPEGCLRFVGRTFRDVAIGESPLWLKGRLRHAGVRAISNVVDVTNYVMLALGSPLHAYDLDLLHGGLVARRAREGEKVRTLDGVERTLSAEDLVIADGERAVGLAGIMGGEETEVSASTTNVLLEAANFEPIGILRSSERHALRTEGSNRWEKGV
;
A
#
# COMPACT_ATOMS: atom_id res chain seq x y z
N MET A 1 0.03 -11.57 10.19
CA MET A 1 -0.09 -11.02 8.82
C MET A 1 -1.55 -10.81 8.54
N ARG A 2 -1.91 -9.61 8.11
CA ARG A 2 -3.28 -9.26 7.77
C ARG A 2 -3.53 -9.48 6.28
N VAL A 3 -4.54 -10.28 5.95
CA VAL A 3 -4.90 -10.65 4.57
C VAL A 3 -6.31 -10.17 4.28
N PRO A 4 -6.47 -9.06 3.53
CA PRO A 4 -7.77 -8.58 3.10
C PRO A 4 -8.45 -9.59 2.17
N LEU A 5 -9.71 -9.91 2.41
CA LEU A 5 -10.44 -10.95 1.68
C LEU A 5 -10.68 -10.54 0.23
N SER A 6 -10.98 -9.26 -0.02
CA SER A 6 -11.13 -8.75 -1.39
C SER A 6 -9.86 -9.02 -2.22
N TRP A 7 -8.69 -8.77 -1.63
CA TRP A 7 -7.40 -8.99 -2.27
C TRP A 7 -7.07 -10.47 -2.42
N LEU A 8 -7.37 -11.29 -1.41
CA LEU A 8 -7.21 -12.75 -1.50
C LEU A 8 -7.99 -13.32 -2.71
N ARG A 9 -9.23 -12.88 -2.91
CA ARG A 9 -10.12 -13.34 -3.98
C ARG A 9 -9.69 -12.92 -5.39
N GLU A 10 -8.75 -11.97 -5.52
CA GLU A 10 -8.10 -11.68 -6.81
C GLU A 10 -7.17 -12.81 -7.25
N TYR A 11 -6.70 -13.64 -6.31
CA TYR A 11 -5.75 -14.72 -6.58
C TYR A 11 -6.36 -16.11 -6.45
N VAL A 12 -7.50 -16.27 -5.78
CA VAL A 12 -8.17 -17.58 -5.67
C VAL A 12 -9.68 -17.46 -5.88
N ARG A 13 -10.22 -18.35 -6.71
CA ARG A 13 -11.66 -18.58 -6.82
C ARG A 13 -12.05 -19.70 -5.85
N VAL A 14 -12.75 -19.33 -4.80
CA VAL A 14 -13.22 -20.24 -3.76
C VAL A 14 -14.58 -19.79 -3.26
N GLU A 15 -15.43 -20.77 -2.91
CA GLU A 15 -16.69 -20.49 -2.24
C GLU A 15 -16.46 -20.23 -0.75
N GLY A 16 -17.40 -19.53 -0.13
CA GLY A 16 -17.43 -19.32 1.31
C GLY A 16 -17.01 -17.93 1.77
N GLY A 17 -17.46 -17.61 3.00
CA GLY A 17 -17.19 -16.34 3.68
C GLY A 17 -15.81 -16.29 4.35
N ALA A 18 -15.43 -15.11 4.86
CA ALA A 18 -14.17 -14.94 5.58
C ALA A 18 -14.00 -15.94 6.74
N GLN A 19 -15.08 -16.17 7.50
CA GLN A 19 -15.03 -17.06 8.66
C GLN A 19 -14.82 -18.52 8.28
N GLU A 20 -15.45 -18.99 7.21
CA GLU A 20 -15.27 -20.37 6.73
C GLU A 20 -13.83 -20.60 6.24
N ILE A 21 -13.24 -19.60 5.57
CA ILE A 21 -11.84 -19.62 5.17
C ILE A 21 -10.92 -19.63 6.40
N ALA A 22 -11.20 -18.78 7.39
CA ALA A 22 -10.43 -18.69 8.63
C ALA A 22 -10.43 -20.02 9.41
N ASP A 23 -11.61 -20.64 9.54
CA ASP A 23 -11.77 -21.92 10.25
C ASP A 23 -11.00 -23.04 9.54
N ALA A 24 -11.08 -23.08 8.21
CA ALA A 24 -10.38 -24.08 7.41
C ALA A 24 -8.85 -23.96 7.53
N LEU A 25 -8.31 -22.74 7.46
CA LEU A 25 -6.88 -22.48 7.64
C LEU A 25 -6.41 -22.79 9.07
N SER A 26 -7.22 -22.45 10.08
CA SER A 26 -6.90 -22.71 11.50
C SER A 26 -6.74 -24.20 11.81
N ILE A 27 -7.52 -25.05 11.15
CA ILE A 27 -7.49 -26.51 11.35
C ILE A 27 -6.29 -27.14 10.64
N SER A 28 -5.89 -26.60 9.49
CA SER A 28 -5.02 -27.32 8.55
C SER A 28 -3.60 -26.75 8.42
N THR A 29 -3.42 -25.46 8.67
CA THR A 29 -2.27 -24.72 8.15
C THR A 29 -1.58 -23.85 9.21
N ALA A 30 -2.28 -22.84 9.72
CA ALA A 30 -1.73 -21.77 10.54
C ALA A 30 -2.82 -21.18 11.42
N GLU A 31 -2.45 -20.66 12.58
CA GLU A 31 -3.40 -20.03 13.48
C GLU A 31 -4.00 -18.77 12.83
N VAL A 32 -5.32 -18.61 12.94
CA VAL A 32 -6.02 -17.40 12.54
C VAL A 32 -6.54 -16.74 13.81
N HIS A 33 -5.97 -15.61 14.19
CA HIS A 33 -6.33 -14.88 15.41
C HIS A 33 -7.77 -14.35 15.33
N GLY A 34 -8.25 -14.06 14.14
CA GLY A 34 -9.64 -13.73 13.88
C GLY A 34 -9.90 -13.18 12.48
N VAL A 35 -11.18 -12.88 12.24
CA VAL A 35 -11.64 -12.10 11.09
C VAL A 35 -12.08 -10.73 11.58
N HIS A 36 -11.50 -9.68 11.02
CA HIS A 36 -11.79 -8.31 11.40
C HIS A 36 -12.43 -7.55 10.25
N ARG A 37 -13.59 -6.95 10.50
CA ARG A 37 -14.15 -5.96 9.58
C ARG A 37 -13.42 -4.64 9.75
N VAL A 38 -12.91 -4.09 8.66
CA VAL A 38 -12.16 -2.83 8.63
C VAL A 38 -12.86 -1.80 7.76
N GLY A 39 -12.55 -0.52 7.96
CA GLY A 39 -13.10 0.59 7.18
C GLY A 39 -14.43 1.12 7.72
N ILE A 40 -15.33 1.52 6.82
CA ILE A 40 -16.59 2.17 7.17
C ILE A 40 -17.55 1.21 7.88
N SER A 41 -18.19 1.72 8.93
CA SER A 41 -19.26 1.03 9.64
C SER A 41 -20.62 1.61 9.26
N GLY A 42 -21.65 0.75 9.13
CA GLY A 42 -23.00 1.18 8.79
C GLY A 42 -23.43 0.81 7.36
N ASP A 43 -24.37 1.59 6.82
CA ASP A 43 -25.00 1.36 5.53
C ASP A 43 -24.13 1.91 4.38
N LEU A 44 -23.55 1.00 3.60
CA LEU A 44 -22.67 1.33 2.48
C LEU A 44 -23.43 1.90 1.29
N GLU A 45 -24.74 1.64 1.17
CA GLU A 45 -25.60 2.17 0.10
C GLU A 45 -25.72 3.69 0.13
N LEU A 46 -25.40 4.30 1.29
CA LEU A 46 -25.40 5.74 1.49
C LEU A 46 -24.10 6.41 1.01
N PHE A 47 -23.09 5.63 0.60
CA PHE A 47 -21.85 6.12 0.01
C PHE A 47 -21.87 5.88 -1.49
N ARG A 48 -21.90 6.95 -2.29
CA ARG A 48 -22.11 6.89 -3.73
C ARG A 48 -21.15 7.79 -4.49
N VAL A 49 -20.93 7.45 -5.76
CA VAL A 49 -20.36 8.38 -6.73
C VAL A 49 -21.37 9.48 -7.03
N GLY A 50 -20.99 10.73 -6.81
CA GLY A 50 -21.76 11.91 -7.16
C GLY A 50 -21.22 12.60 -8.41
N HIS A 51 -22.10 13.12 -9.25
CA HIS A 51 -21.77 13.99 -10.38
C HIS A 51 -22.18 15.43 -10.06
N VAL A 52 -21.21 16.32 -9.99
CA VAL A 52 -21.45 17.74 -9.66
C VAL A 52 -22.04 18.44 -10.88
N LEU A 53 -23.34 18.72 -10.87
CA LEU A 53 -24.02 19.42 -11.95
C LEU A 53 -23.68 20.92 -11.94
N GLU A 54 -23.68 21.52 -10.75
CA GLU A 54 -23.40 22.94 -10.54
C GLU A 54 -22.56 23.12 -9.27
N ALA A 55 -21.63 24.07 -9.30
CA ALA A 55 -20.81 24.45 -8.16
C ALA A 55 -20.65 25.98 -8.13
N GLU A 56 -21.38 26.63 -7.24
CA GLU A 56 -21.39 28.09 -7.12
C GLU A 56 -20.87 28.54 -5.76
N LYS A 57 -20.40 29.79 -5.67
CA LYS A 57 -19.99 30.38 -4.40
C LYS A 57 -21.19 30.51 -3.47
N HIS A 58 -21.04 30.10 -2.21
CA HIS A 58 -22.11 30.19 -1.24
C HIS A 58 -22.51 31.67 -0.99
N PRO A 59 -23.81 32.02 -1.04
CA PRO A 59 -24.27 33.42 -0.98
C PRO A 59 -23.87 34.13 0.33
N ASP A 60 -23.90 33.40 1.45
CA ASP A 60 -23.62 33.93 2.78
C ASP A 60 -22.26 33.48 3.37
N ALA A 61 -21.35 32.92 2.56
CA ALA A 61 -20.05 32.43 3.06
C ALA A 61 -18.94 32.41 1.99
N ASP A 62 -17.87 33.17 2.21
CA ASP A 62 -16.81 33.33 1.22
C ASP A 62 -15.95 32.08 0.96
N ARG A 63 -15.88 31.18 1.93
CA ARG A 63 -15.03 29.97 1.87
C ARG A 63 -15.81 28.71 1.50
N LEU A 64 -17.11 28.81 1.27
CA LEU A 64 -17.96 27.67 0.97
C LEU A 64 -18.48 27.75 -0.46
N GLN A 65 -18.74 26.60 -1.04
CA GLN A 65 -19.46 26.41 -2.28
C GLN A 65 -20.80 25.73 -1.99
N LEU A 66 -21.83 26.12 -2.74
CA LEU A 66 -23.10 25.42 -2.81
C LEU A 66 -23.10 24.60 -4.10
N THR A 67 -23.26 23.29 -3.97
CA THR A 67 -23.19 22.35 -5.09
C THR A 67 -24.51 21.62 -5.29
N SER A 68 -24.85 21.38 -6.54
CA SER A 68 -25.95 20.50 -6.96
C SER A 68 -25.35 19.21 -7.46
N VAL A 69 -25.61 18.09 -6.79
CA VAL A 69 -24.92 16.81 -7.03
C VAL A 69 -25.93 15.73 -7.35
N ASP A 70 -25.79 15.12 -8.53
CA ASP A 70 -26.55 13.93 -8.92
C ASP A 70 -25.89 12.67 -8.34
N VAL A 71 -26.68 11.85 -7.65
CA VAL A 71 -26.26 10.59 -7.01
C VAL A 71 -27.04 9.39 -7.55
N GLY A 72 -27.57 9.49 -8.78
CA GLY A 72 -28.35 8.44 -9.43
C GLY A 72 -29.77 8.29 -8.89
N GLU A 73 -30.34 9.36 -8.35
CA GLU A 73 -31.73 9.42 -7.85
C GLU A 73 -32.57 10.44 -8.65
N ASP A 74 -33.89 10.44 -8.44
CA ASP A 74 -34.83 11.28 -9.20
C ASP A 74 -34.55 12.80 -9.14
N ARG A 75 -33.85 13.27 -8.10
CA ARG A 75 -33.46 14.67 -7.94
C ARG A 75 -32.01 14.82 -7.48
N PRO A 76 -31.31 15.89 -7.91
CA PRO A 76 -30.01 16.21 -7.37
C PRO A 76 -30.10 16.68 -5.91
N TYR A 77 -29.02 16.46 -5.18
CA TYR A 77 -28.85 16.85 -3.80
C TYR A 77 -28.10 18.18 -3.70
N SER A 78 -28.61 19.08 -2.87
CA SER A 78 -27.91 20.33 -2.52
C SER A 78 -26.90 20.04 -1.42
N ILE A 79 -25.59 20.16 -1.71
CA ILE A 79 -24.52 19.89 -0.74
C ILE A 79 -23.63 21.12 -0.61
N VAL A 80 -23.40 21.57 0.62
CA VAL A 80 -22.46 22.66 0.92
C VAL A 80 -21.07 22.07 1.13
N CYS A 81 -20.10 22.48 0.33
CA CYS A 81 -18.72 22.00 0.39
C CYS A 81 -17.75 23.15 0.72
N GLY A 82 -16.69 22.84 1.47
CA GLY A 82 -15.63 23.80 1.78
C GLY A 82 -14.39 23.69 0.88
N ALA A 83 -14.29 22.63 0.09
CA ALA A 83 -13.17 22.39 -0.80
C ALA A 83 -13.37 23.12 -2.15
N TRP A 84 -12.25 23.49 -2.78
CA TRP A 84 -12.25 24.27 -4.04
C TRP A 84 -11.41 23.59 -5.14
N ASN A 85 -10.99 22.35 -4.92
CA ASN A 85 -10.19 21.56 -5.87
C ASN A 85 -11.04 20.89 -6.98
N PHE A 86 -12.34 21.20 -7.07
CA PHE A 86 -13.28 20.64 -8.03
C PHE A 86 -14.27 21.70 -8.53
N GLY A 87 -15.04 21.37 -9.56
CA GLY A 87 -16.08 22.22 -10.12
C GLY A 87 -17.20 21.42 -10.79
N ALA A 88 -18.07 22.11 -11.51
CA ALA A 88 -19.12 21.46 -12.30
C ALA A 88 -18.53 20.47 -13.32
N GLY A 89 -19.17 19.32 -13.46
CA GLY A 89 -18.74 18.17 -14.26
C GLY A 89 -17.95 17.11 -13.49
N ALA A 90 -17.41 17.42 -12.31
CA ALA A 90 -16.57 16.48 -11.57
C ALA A 90 -17.34 15.28 -11.01
N LYS A 91 -16.68 14.11 -10.99
CA LYS A 91 -17.11 12.93 -10.21
C LYS A 91 -16.48 12.96 -8.83
N VAL A 92 -17.28 12.78 -7.79
CA VAL A 92 -16.83 12.95 -6.39
C VAL A 92 -17.40 11.86 -5.49
N ALA A 93 -16.72 11.58 -4.38
CA ALA A 93 -17.24 10.69 -3.34
C ALA A 93 -18.30 11.42 -2.50
N VAL A 94 -19.51 10.86 -2.37
CA VAL A 94 -20.62 11.47 -1.63
C VAL A 94 -21.12 10.52 -0.53
N ALA A 95 -21.32 11.06 0.66
CA ALA A 95 -22.04 10.41 1.74
C ALA A 95 -23.41 11.09 1.96
N LEU A 96 -24.46 10.29 1.91
CA LEU A 96 -25.85 10.73 2.06
C LEU A 96 -26.26 10.81 3.55
N PRO A 97 -27.35 11.52 3.88
CA PRO A 97 -27.85 11.60 5.25
C PRO A 97 -28.17 10.20 5.79
N GLY A 98 -27.75 9.94 7.03
CA GLY A 98 -27.80 8.62 7.66
C GLY A 98 -26.47 7.85 7.58
N ALA A 99 -25.55 8.23 6.68
CA ALA A 99 -24.23 7.61 6.60
C ALA A 99 -23.43 7.90 7.87
N THR A 100 -22.70 6.88 8.36
CA THR A 100 -21.80 7.02 9.51
C THR A 100 -20.37 6.95 9.02
N LEU A 101 -19.61 8.03 9.26
CA LEU A 101 -18.20 8.11 8.90
C LEU A 101 -17.32 7.29 9.87
N PRO A 102 -16.07 6.93 9.51
CA PRO A 102 -15.13 6.20 10.36
C PRO A 102 -14.87 6.85 11.74
N ASN A 103 -15.01 8.17 11.85
CA ASN A 103 -14.88 8.90 13.12
C ASN A 103 -16.12 8.78 14.04
N GLY A 104 -17.15 8.05 13.62
CA GLY A 104 -18.41 7.86 14.35
C GLY A 104 -19.46 8.95 14.11
N LEU A 105 -19.19 9.95 13.26
CA LEU A 105 -20.17 10.98 12.92
C LEU A 105 -21.22 10.42 11.96
N THR A 106 -22.49 10.44 12.38
CA THR A 106 -23.63 10.18 11.49
C THR A 106 -24.08 11.47 10.83
N LEU A 107 -24.25 11.46 9.51
CA LEU A 107 -24.65 12.62 8.73
C LEU A 107 -26.15 12.89 8.86
N GLU A 108 -26.51 14.16 9.06
CA GLU A 108 -27.89 14.63 9.12
C GLU A 108 -28.12 15.76 8.11
N ARG A 109 -29.38 15.91 7.65
CA ARG A 109 -29.77 17.08 6.87
C ARG A 109 -29.73 18.31 7.77
N ARG A 110 -28.90 19.29 7.42
CA ARG A 110 -28.73 20.50 8.22
C ARG A 110 -28.64 21.75 7.36
N LYS A 111 -28.99 22.89 7.96
CA LYS A 111 -28.75 24.19 7.33
C LYS A 111 -27.37 24.70 7.73
N LEU A 112 -26.51 24.91 6.73
CA LEU A 112 -25.21 25.55 6.89
C LEU A 112 -25.32 26.97 6.35
N ARG A 113 -25.15 27.97 7.22
CA ARG A 113 -25.18 29.39 6.86
C ARG A 113 -26.42 29.79 6.03
N GLY A 114 -27.58 29.19 6.34
CA GLY A 114 -28.86 29.48 5.69
C GLY A 114 -29.22 28.53 4.55
N GLN A 115 -28.25 27.85 3.94
CA GLN A 115 -28.46 26.90 2.84
C GLN A 115 -28.62 25.47 3.36
N LEU A 116 -29.49 24.68 2.72
CA LEU A 116 -29.69 23.28 3.06
C LEU A 116 -28.54 22.44 2.49
N SER A 117 -27.91 21.63 3.34
CA SER A 117 -26.95 20.61 2.94
C SER A 117 -27.56 19.23 3.21
N GLU A 118 -27.75 18.47 2.15
CA GLU A 118 -28.36 17.14 2.13
C GLU A 118 -27.32 16.02 1.98
N GLY A 119 -26.13 16.20 2.54
CA GLY A 119 -25.04 15.23 2.44
C GLY A 119 -23.69 15.88 2.67
N MET A 120 -22.64 15.14 2.33
CA MET A 120 -21.23 15.55 2.41
C MET A 120 -20.48 15.02 1.19
N ILE A 121 -19.65 15.87 0.57
CA ILE A 121 -18.65 15.45 -0.41
C ILE A 121 -17.38 15.15 0.38
N LEU A 122 -16.82 13.96 0.18
CA LEU A 122 -15.86 13.35 1.08
C LEU A 122 -14.39 13.62 0.69
N ALA A 123 -13.56 13.87 1.69
CA ALA A 123 -12.10 13.87 1.61
C ALA A 123 -11.50 12.50 1.96
N GLU A 124 -10.18 12.33 1.77
CA GLU A 124 -9.50 11.06 2.06
C GLU A 124 -9.50 10.71 3.55
N ASP A 125 -9.30 11.70 4.41
CA ASP A 125 -9.28 11.55 5.86
C ASP A 125 -10.66 11.19 6.44
N GLU A 126 -11.73 11.72 5.82
CA GLU A 126 -13.12 11.39 6.17
C GLU A 126 -13.51 9.95 5.81
N LEU A 127 -12.82 9.32 4.85
CA LEU A 127 -12.99 7.91 4.51
C LEU A 127 -11.91 7.01 5.11
N ASP A 128 -10.98 7.59 5.88
CA ASP A 128 -9.88 6.85 6.49
C ASP A 128 -8.99 6.17 5.41
N LEU A 129 -8.88 6.79 4.23
CA LEU A 129 -8.07 6.33 3.09
C LEU A 129 -6.75 7.10 2.94
N GLY A 130 -6.58 8.19 3.69
CA GLY A 130 -5.37 9.02 3.69
C GLY A 130 -5.42 10.09 4.77
N THR A 131 -4.45 11.00 4.74
CA THR A 131 -4.38 12.15 5.67
C THR A 131 -4.62 13.48 4.97
N ASP A 132 -4.82 13.46 3.65
CA ASP A 132 -5.10 14.67 2.90
C ASP A 132 -6.51 15.19 3.24
N HIS A 133 -6.52 16.43 3.73
CA HIS A 133 -7.71 17.20 4.07
C HIS A 133 -7.73 18.53 3.29
N THR A 134 -6.82 18.70 2.32
CA THR A 134 -6.70 19.92 1.53
C THR A 134 -7.80 20.04 0.47
N GLY A 135 -8.43 18.92 0.10
CA GLY A 135 -9.50 18.84 -0.87
C GLY A 135 -10.36 17.59 -0.73
N ILE A 136 -11.36 17.47 -1.61
CA ILE A 136 -12.22 16.28 -1.71
C ILE A 136 -11.66 15.28 -2.70
N ILE A 137 -12.14 14.02 -2.61
CA ILE A 137 -11.82 12.96 -3.55
C ILE A 137 -12.53 13.23 -4.87
N VAL A 138 -11.74 13.54 -5.90
CA VAL A 138 -12.18 13.60 -7.30
C VAL A 138 -11.90 12.23 -7.92
N LEU A 139 -12.95 11.63 -8.48
CA LEU A 139 -12.94 10.29 -9.05
C LEU A 139 -12.81 10.34 -10.59
N ASP A 140 -12.63 9.18 -11.21
CA ASP A 140 -12.60 9.05 -12.66
C ASP A 140 -13.93 9.50 -13.28
N ASP A 141 -13.85 10.34 -14.32
CA ASP A 141 -15.00 10.88 -15.05
C ASP A 141 -15.86 9.80 -15.73
N ALA A 142 -15.29 8.61 -15.98
CA ALA A 142 -16.00 7.48 -16.56
C ALA A 142 -17.03 6.83 -15.61
N LEU A 143 -16.99 7.13 -14.31
CA LEU A 143 -17.92 6.55 -13.34
C LEU A 143 -19.33 7.13 -13.46
N GLU A 144 -20.34 6.29 -13.33
CA GLU A 144 -21.74 6.72 -13.35
C GLU A 144 -22.17 7.30 -12.00
N ALA A 145 -23.09 8.27 -12.04
CA ALA A 145 -23.66 8.80 -10.81
C ALA A 145 -24.52 7.72 -10.13
N GLY A 146 -24.37 7.59 -8.81
CA GLY A 146 -25.09 6.60 -8.01
C GLY A 146 -24.42 5.24 -7.90
N THR A 147 -23.31 4.99 -8.60
CA THR A 147 -22.49 3.79 -8.37
C THR A 147 -22.11 3.70 -6.88
N PRO A 148 -22.30 2.55 -6.22
CA PRO A 148 -21.86 2.36 -4.83
C PRO A 148 -20.37 2.65 -4.70
N LEU A 149 -20.01 3.47 -3.72
CA LEU A 149 -18.62 3.90 -3.57
C LEU A 149 -17.70 2.73 -3.14
N ALA A 150 -18.26 1.70 -2.51
CA ALA A 150 -17.55 0.47 -2.15
C ALA A 150 -17.12 -0.37 -3.37
N ASP A 151 -17.73 -0.17 -4.54
CA ASP A 151 -17.35 -0.87 -5.77
C ASP A 151 -16.12 -0.23 -6.44
N VAL A 152 -15.82 1.03 -6.09
CA VAL A 152 -14.76 1.84 -6.72
C VAL A 152 -13.62 2.18 -5.76
N LEU A 153 -13.89 2.22 -4.46
CA LEU A 153 -12.90 2.51 -3.42
C LEU A 153 -12.89 1.38 -2.37
N PRO A 154 -11.72 1.08 -1.77
CA PRO A 154 -11.59 0.07 -0.72
C PRO A 154 -12.14 0.56 0.62
N LEU A 155 -13.45 0.81 0.70
CA LEU A 155 -14.10 1.42 1.88
C LEU A 155 -14.27 0.46 3.05
N VAL A 156 -14.37 -0.83 2.76
CA VAL A 156 -14.62 -1.88 3.74
C VAL A 156 -13.95 -3.16 3.27
N ASP A 157 -13.49 -3.97 4.21
CA ASP A 157 -13.07 -5.35 3.91
C ASP A 157 -13.24 -6.24 5.14
N GLU A 158 -13.21 -7.54 4.91
CA GLU A 158 -12.96 -8.54 5.96
C GLU A 158 -11.49 -8.95 5.87
N VAL A 159 -10.79 -8.87 7.00
CA VAL A 159 -9.35 -9.12 7.06
C VAL A 159 -9.09 -10.34 7.92
N LEU A 160 -8.48 -11.36 7.35
CA LEU A 160 -7.96 -12.52 8.07
C LEU A 160 -6.67 -12.11 8.78
N ASP A 161 -6.58 -12.30 10.09
CA ASP A 161 -5.32 -12.12 10.83
C ASP A 161 -4.63 -13.47 11.03
N LEU A 162 -3.73 -13.79 10.11
CA LEU A 162 -2.97 -15.04 10.09
C LEU A 162 -1.72 -14.90 10.95
N ASP A 163 -1.36 -15.95 11.69
CA ASP A 163 -0.08 -16.03 12.40
C ASP A 163 0.75 -17.22 11.88
N PRO A 164 1.47 -17.04 10.76
CA PRO A 164 2.23 -18.14 10.19
C PRO A 164 3.44 -18.48 11.05
N THR A 165 3.61 -19.78 11.28
CA THR A 165 4.82 -20.32 11.91
C THR A 165 6.05 -20.14 11.01
N GLY A 166 7.25 -20.19 11.60
CA GLY A 166 8.51 -19.93 10.88
C GLY A 166 8.78 -20.87 9.68
N ASN A 167 8.18 -22.06 9.64
CA ASN A 167 8.27 -23.00 8.53
C ASN A 167 7.30 -22.69 7.36
N ARG A 168 6.46 -21.66 7.48
CA ARG A 168 5.45 -21.25 6.49
C ARG A 168 5.70 -19.83 5.99
N ALA A 169 6.92 -19.57 5.52
CA ALA A 169 7.32 -18.28 4.95
C ALA A 169 6.42 -17.86 3.77
N ASP A 170 5.90 -18.84 3.02
CA ASP A 170 4.96 -18.66 1.93
C ASP A 170 3.69 -17.92 2.35
N LEU A 171 3.22 -18.11 3.60
CA LEU A 171 2.02 -17.46 4.12
C LEU A 171 2.24 -16.00 4.57
N PHE A 172 3.47 -15.46 4.44
CA PHE A 172 3.74 -14.03 4.60
C PHE A 172 3.43 -13.21 3.33
N ALA A 173 2.69 -13.81 2.40
CA ALA A 173 2.21 -13.24 1.14
C ALA A 173 0.72 -13.52 0.93
N VAL A 174 -0.03 -12.56 0.37
CA VAL A 174 -1.45 -12.76 0.00
C VAL A 174 -1.60 -13.86 -1.04
N TYR A 175 -0.70 -13.92 -2.03
CA TYR A 175 -0.71 -15.00 -3.02
C TYR A 175 -0.37 -16.37 -2.42
N GLY A 176 0.50 -16.42 -1.41
CA GLY A 176 0.78 -17.65 -0.66
C GLY A 176 -0.40 -18.12 0.17
N ALA A 177 -1.09 -17.19 0.85
CA ALA A 177 -2.36 -17.49 1.52
C ALA A 177 -3.43 -17.98 0.54
N ALA A 178 -3.56 -17.34 -0.64
CA ALA A 178 -4.48 -17.76 -1.68
C ALA A 178 -4.21 -19.19 -2.18
N ARG A 179 -2.93 -19.53 -2.35
CA ARG A 179 -2.48 -20.89 -2.72
C ARG A 179 -2.89 -21.91 -1.67
N GLU A 180 -2.74 -21.59 -0.40
CA GLU A 180 -3.14 -22.49 0.68
C GLU A 180 -4.67 -22.65 0.74
N VAL A 181 -5.41 -21.55 0.64
CA VAL A 181 -6.88 -21.56 0.61
C VAL A 181 -7.39 -22.41 -0.56
N ALA A 182 -6.78 -22.28 -1.75
CA ALA A 182 -7.11 -23.13 -2.90
C ALA A 182 -6.89 -24.62 -2.58
N ALA A 183 -5.79 -24.97 -1.92
CA ALA A 183 -5.47 -26.34 -1.57
C ALA A 183 -6.41 -26.94 -0.52
N VAL A 184 -6.76 -26.16 0.51
CA VAL A 184 -7.57 -26.62 1.66
C VAL A 184 -9.06 -26.71 1.30
N LEU A 185 -9.59 -25.73 0.57
CA LEU A 185 -11.01 -25.65 0.23
C LEU A 185 -11.35 -26.18 -1.17
N GLY A 186 -10.35 -26.63 -1.93
CA GLY A 186 -10.55 -27.13 -3.30
C GLY A 186 -10.89 -26.03 -4.32
N GLY A 187 -10.38 -24.81 -4.11
CA GLY A 187 -10.56 -23.67 -5.01
C GLY A 187 -9.59 -23.68 -6.20
N GLU A 188 -9.81 -22.77 -7.15
CA GLU A 188 -8.91 -22.53 -8.29
C GLU A 188 -7.95 -21.39 -7.96
N LEU A 189 -6.65 -21.70 -7.83
CA LEU A 189 -5.60 -20.69 -7.76
C LEU A 189 -5.42 -20.05 -9.15
N LEU A 190 -5.57 -18.73 -9.21
CA LEU A 190 -5.38 -17.94 -10.42
C LEU A 190 -3.89 -17.73 -10.71
N PRO A 191 -3.50 -17.41 -11.96
CA PRO A 191 -2.11 -17.17 -12.31
C PRO A 191 -1.45 -16.08 -11.44
N LEU A 192 -0.13 -16.18 -11.29
CA LEU A 192 0.66 -15.13 -10.63
C LEU A 192 0.37 -13.77 -11.29
N PRO A 193 0.15 -12.71 -10.50
CA PRO A 193 -0.11 -11.39 -11.04
C PRO A 193 1.17 -10.80 -11.66
N GLY A 194 0.98 -9.98 -12.69
CA GLY A 194 2.05 -9.24 -13.36
C GLY A 194 2.37 -9.76 -14.76
N GLU A 195 2.99 -8.89 -15.54
CA GLU A 195 3.51 -9.17 -16.87
C GLU A 195 4.93 -8.61 -16.99
N GLU A 196 5.71 -9.12 -17.96
CA GLU A 196 7.05 -8.58 -18.21
C GLU A 196 6.91 -7.13 -18.68
N PRO A 197 7.44 -6.15 -17.93
CA PRO A 197 7.26 -4.76 -18.31
C PRO A 197 8.12 -4.45 -19.52
N ARG A 198 7.54 -3.71 -20.48
CA ARG A 198 8.27 -3.23 -21.66
C ARG A 198 9.57 -2.54 -21.23
N ARG A 199 10.67 -2.85 -21.91
CA ARG A 199 11.93 -2.15 -21.77
C ARG A 199 11.93 -0.95 -22.70
N ASP A 200 12.27 0.21 -22.15
CA ASP A 200 12.56 1.40 -22.92
C ASP A 200 14.06 1.70 -22.78
N GLY A 201 14.79 1.60 -23.88
CA GLY A 201 16.26 1.71 -23.90
C GLY A 201 17.03 0.47 -23.42
N ASP A 202 18.36 0.59 -23.53
CA ASP A 202 19.36 -0.45 -23.17
C ASP A 202 20.26 0.01 -22.01
N GLU A 203 19.77 0.92 -21.16
CA GLU A 203 20.55 1.39 -20.02
C GLU A 203 20.83 0.23 -19.04
N LEU A 204 22.11 -0.06 -18.83
CA LEU A 204 22.56 -1.07 -17.89
C LEU A 204 23.11 -0.41 -16.64
N VAL A 205 22.57 -0.80 -15.49
CA VAL A 205 23.16 -0.54 -14.18
C VAL A 205 24.04 -1.74 -13.81
N GLY A 206 25.24 -1.48 -13.29
CA GLY A 206 26.11 -2.53 -12.80
C GLY A 206 25.51 -3.18 -11.56
N ILE A 207 25.22 -4.49 -11.61
CA ILE A 207 24.77 -5.27 -10.46
C ILE A 207 25.76 -6.41 -10.25
N GLY A 208 26.34 -6.49 -9.06
CA GLY A 208 27.36 -7.46 -8.70
C GLY A 208 26.97 -8.29 -7.48
N ILE A 209 27.50 -9.50 -7.42
CA ILE A 209 27.45 -10.37 -6.25
C ILE A 209 28.89 -10.79 -5.96
N GLU A 210 29.47 -10.28 -4.88
CA GLU A 210 30.78 -10.69 -4.39
C GLU A 210 30.69 -11.81 -3.35
N ASP A 211 29.57 -11.87 -2.63
CA ASP A 211 29.27 -12.97 -1.71
C ASP A 211 28.07 -13.81 -2.20
N PRO A 212 28.31 -14.83 -3.03
CA PRO A 212 27.26 -15.70 -3.56
C PRO A 212 26.67 -16.64 -2.49
N GLU A 213 27.28 -16.77 -1.32
CA GLU A 213 26.69 -17.52 -0.21
C GLU A 213 25.65 -16.67 0.52
N GLY A 214 25.91 -15.37 0.71
CA GLY A 214 24.98 -14.44 1.35
C GLY A 214 23.88 -13.91 0.41
N CYS A 215 24.17 -13.76 -0.88
CA CYS A 215 23.21 -13.29 -1.88
C CYS A 215 23.19 -14.23 -3.09
N LEU A 216 22.12 -15.01 -3.20
CA LEU A 216 21.97 -16.03 -4.24
C LEU A 216 21.55 -15.44 -5.58
N ARG A 217 20.85 -14.30 -5.54
CA ARG A 217 20.37 -13.59 -6.73
C ARG A 217 20.23 -12.10 -6.43
N PHE A 218 20.63 -11.27 -7.37
CA PHE A 218 20.45 -9.82 -7.29
C PHE A 218 20.08 -9.27 -8.67
N VAL A 219 18.95 -8.57 -8.73
CA VAL A 219 18.39 -7.94 -9.93
C VAL A 219 18.20 -6.46 -9.64
N GLY A 220 18.64 -5.62 -10.58
CA GLY A 220 18.41 -4.19 -10.59
C GLY A 220 17.58 -3.78 -11.81
N ARG A 221 16.68 -2.81 -11.65
CA ARG A 221 15.98 -2.17 -12.77
C ARG A 221 15.90 -0.67 -12.56
N THR A 222 16.27 0.10 -13.58
CA THR A 222 16.20 1.56 -13.55
C THR A 222 14.83 2.04 -14.05
N PHE A 223 14.37 3.14 -13.46
CA PHE A 223 13.18 3.89 -13.85
C PHE A 223 13.57 5.36 -13.93
N ARG A 224 13.30 6.00 -15.08
CA ARG A 224 13.62 7.40 -15.36
C ARG A 224 12.37 8.26 -15.31
N ASP A 225 12.54 9.55 -15.05
CA ASP A 225 11.48 10.57 -15.04
C ASP A 225 10.29 10.21 -14.14
N VAL A 226 10.58 9.59 -12.98
CA VAL A 226 9.57 9.24 -11.98
C VAL A 226 9.13 10.50 -11.25
N ALA A 227 7.81 10.67 -11.09
CA ALA A 227 7.25 11.69 -10.20
C ALA A 227 6.97 11.06 -8.83
N ILE A 228 7.65 11.54 -7.79
CA ILE A 228 7.39 11.12 -6.41
C ILE A 228 6.18 11.87 -5.87
N GLY A 229 5.24 11.13 -5.30
CA GLY A 229 3.99 11.68 -4.79
C GLY A 229 3.21 10.67 -3.97
N GLU A 230 1.96 11.02 -3.69
CA GLU A 230 1.07 10.12 -2.97
C GLU A 230 0.62 8.94 -3.84
N SER A 231 0.38 7.81 -3.19
CA SER A 231 -0.18 6.63 -3.84
C SER A 231 -1.65 6.81 -4.21
N PRO A 232 -2.14 6.14 -5.26
CA PRO A 232 -3.56 6.10 -5.57
C PRO A 232 -4.36 5.45 -4.43
N LEU A 233 -5.63 5.84 -4.29
CA LEU A 233 -6.51 5.42 -3.18
C LEU A 233 -6.64 3.90 -3.03
N TRP A 234 -6.70 3.18 -4.15
CA TRP A 234 -6.79 1.71 -4.13
C TRP A 234 -5.57 1.08 -3.44
N LEU A 235 -4.37 1.65 -3.65
CA LEU A 235 -3.13 1.16 -3.08
C LEU A 235 -3.03 1.53 -1.60
N LYS A 236 -3.35 2.79 -1.26
CA LYS A 236 -3.40 3.27 0.14
C LYS A 236 -4.33 2.39 0.99
N GLY A 237 -5.57 2.18 0.54
CA GLY A 237 -6.56 1.38 1.26
C GLY A 237 -6.15 -0.09 1.40
N ARG A 238 -5.57 -0.68 0.35
CA ARG A 238 -5.08 -2.06 0.38
C ARG A 238 -3.93 -2.25 1.37
N LEU A 239 -2.92 -1.38 1.35
CA LEU A 239 -1.83 -1.40 2.33
C LEU A 239 -2.36 -1.26 3.74
N ARG A 240 -3.28 -0.32 3.95
CA ARG A 240 -3.90 -0.07 5.24
C ARG A 240 -4.63 -1.30 5.78
N HIS A 241 -5.45 -1.96 4.96
CA HIS A 241 -6.17 -3.17 5.35
C HIS A 241 -5.21 -4.31 5.69
N ALA A 242 -4.05 -4.38 5.02
CA ALA A 242 -2.95 -5.28 5.34
C ALA A 242 -2.06 -4.83 6.53
N GLY A 243 -2.39 -3.70 7.19
CA GLY A 243 -1.69 -3.20 8.37
C GLY A 243 -0.45 -2.35 8.08
N VAL A 244 -0.24 -1.92 6.84
CA VAL A 244 0.88 -1.07 6.42
C VAL A 244 0.40 0.34 6.12
N ARG A 245 1.11 1.34 6.65
CA ARG A 245 0.83 2.76 6.39
C ARG A 245 1.44 3.18 5.04
N ALA A 246 0.67 3.88 4.23
CA ALA A 246 1.16 4.52 3.01
C ALA A 246 2.16 5.66 3.32
N ILE A 247 3.18 5.81 2.49
CA ILE A 247 4.27 6.80 2.65
C ILE A 247 4.45 7.60 1.35
N SER A 248 4.78 6.93 0.26
CA SER A 248 4.96 7.52 -1.07
C SER A 248 4.72 6.46 -2.12
N ASN A 249 4.34 6.85 -3.34
CA ASN A 249 4.09 5.93 -4.44
C ASN A 249 5.20 4.89 -4.67
N VAL A 250 6.47 5.26 -4.54
CA VAL A 250 7.60 4.32 -4.70
C VAL A 250 7.71 3.34 -3.54
N VAL A 251 7.66 3.82 -2.29
CA VAL A 251 7.75 2.96 -1.08
C VAL A 251 6.51 2.07 -0.95
N ASP A 252 5.35 2.58 -1.33
CA ASP A 252 4.09 1.86 -1.27
C ASP A 252 4.04 0.73 -2.29
N VAL A 253 4.63 0.91 -3.48
CA VAL A 253 4.76 -0.16 -4.47
C VAL A 253 5.68 -1.28 -3.96
N THR A 254 6.81 -0.96 -3.32
CA THR A 254 7.69 -2.01 -2.77
C THR A 254 7.01 -2.78 -1.62
N ASN A 255 6.30 -2.07 -0.73
CA ASN A 255 5.48 -2.69 0.32
C ASN A 255 4.34 -3.53 -0.25
N TYR A 256 3.69 -3.05 -1.31
CA TYR A 256 2.63 -3.78 -2.01
C TYR A 256 3.13 -5.10 -2.56
N VAL A 257 4.25 -5.10 -3.30
CA VAL A 257 4.81 -6.34 -3.86
C VAL A 257 5.23 -7.31 -2.76
N MET A 258 5.81 -6.80 -1.67
CA MET A 258 6.16 -7.60 -0.49
C MET A 258 4.93 -8.28 0.12
N LEU A 259 3.82 -7.57 0.29
CA LEU A 259 2.58 -8.14 0.82
C LEU A 259 1.90 -9.07 -0.20
N ALA A 260 1.92 -8.72 -1.47
CA ALA A 260 1.28 -9.48 -2.55
C ALA A 260 1.95 -10.84 -2.74
N LEU A 261 3.28 -10.83 -2.89
CA LEU A 261 4.08 -11.95 -3.39
C LEU A 261 5.08 -12.48 -2.37
N GLY A 262 5.25 -11.81 -1.22
CA GLY A 262 6.18 -12.23 -0.18
C GLY A 262 7.63 -11.80 -0.43
N SER A 263 7.89 -11.04 -1.49
CA SER A 263 9.25 -10.62 -1.89
C SER A 263 9.48 -9.15 -1.53
N PRO A 264 10.27 -8.85 -0.47
CA PRO A 264 10.67 -7.49 -0.16
C PRO A 264 11.52 -6.90 -1.29
N LEU A 265 11.21 -5.66 -1.66
CA LEU A 265 11.96 -4.87 -2.63
C LEU A 265 12.54 -3.62 -1.96
N HIS A 266 13.56 -3.03 -2.58
CA HIS A 266 14.09 -1.74 -2.15
C HIS A 266 14.24 -0.80 -3.35
N ALA A 267 14.12 0.50 -3.13
CA ALA A 267 14.28 1.53 -4.15
C ALA A 267 15.31 2.55 -3.68
N TYR A 268 16.30 2.80 -4.54
CA TYR A 268 17.35 3.79 -4.31
C TYR A 268 17.11 5.00 -5.21
N ASP A 269 17.45 6.20 -4.74
CA ASP A 269 17.69 7.33 -5.61
C ASP A 269 18.96 7.05 -6.44
N LEU A 270 18.79 6.84 -7.74
CA LEU A 270 19.88 6.48 -8.65
C LEU A 270 20.93 7.60 -8.75
N ASP A 271 20.54 8.85 -8.55
CA ASP A 271 21.46 9.99 -8.69
C ASP A 271 22.37 10.15 -7.45
N LEU A 272 22.04 9.47 -6.34
CA LEU A 272 22.83 9.45 -5.11
C LEU A 272 23.82 8.27 -5.04
N LEU A 273 23.74 7.34 -6.01
CA LEU A 273 24.58 6.16 -6.08
C LEU A 273 25.89 6.42 -6.84
N HIS A 274 26.97 5.82 -6.36
CA HIS A 274 28.27 5.89 -7.02
C HIS A 274 28.52 4.63 -7.84
N GLY A 275 28.14 4.66 -9.11
CA GLY A 275 28.32 3.53 -10.03
C GLY A 275 27.21 2.47 -9.88
N GLY A 276 27.60 1.21 -9.80
CA GLY A 276 26.66 0.08 -9.67
C GLY A 276 26.41 -0.32 -8.22
N LEU A 277 25.52 -1.30 -8.02
CA LEU A 277 25.32 -1.94 -6.72
C LEU A 277 26.02 -3.30 -6.67
N VAL A 278 26.52 -3.65 -5.48
CA VAL A 278 27.13 -4.94 -5.20
C VAL A 278 26.68 -5.49 -3.86
N ALA A 279 26.26 -6.75 -3.83
CA ALA A 279 26.04 -7.49 -2.60
C ALA A 279 27.38 -8.09 -2.12
N ARG A 280 27.87 -7.63 -0.98
CA ARG A 280 29.15 -8.05 -0.40
C ARG A 280 29.09 -8.11 1.12
N ARG A 281 30.08 -8.76 1.75
CA ARG A 281 30.29 -8.64 3.19
C ARG A 281 30.74 -7.23 3.54
N ALA A 282 30.28 -6.75 4.69
CA ALA A 282 30.79 -5.51 5.26
C ALA A 282 32.28 -5.64 5.60
N ARG A 283 32.97 -4.51 5.67
CA ARG A 283 34.29 -4.45 6.29
C ARG A 283 34.11 -4.36 7.80
N GLU A 284 35.01 -4.96 8.57
CA GLU A 284 34.95 -4.86 10.03
C GLU A 284 35.03 -3.38 10.47
N GLY A 285 34.05 -2.93 11.24
CA GLY A 285 33.94 -1.53 11.67
C GLY A 285 33.45 -0.56 10.59
N GLU A 286 33.01 -1.06 9.42
CA GLU A 286 32.34 -0.23 8.41
C GLU A 286 31.10 0.43 9.02
N LYS A 287 30.79 1.66 8.59
CA LYS A 287 29.67 2.42 9.12
C LYS A 287 28.62 2.64 8.06
N VAL A 288 27.36 2.53 8.46
CA VAL A 288 26.20 2.89 7.63
C VAL A 288 25.16 3.60 8.48
N ARG A 289 24.61 4.70 7.96
CA ARG A 289 23.47 5.39 8.56
C ARG A 289 22.19 4.88 7.90
N THR A 290 21.36 4.20 8.67
CA THR A 290 20.12 3.59 8.17
C THR A 290 18.94 4.58 8.19
N LEU A 291 17.87 4.26 7.47
CA LEU A 291 16.65 5.11 7.32
C LEU A 291 15.97 5.51 8.63
N ASP A 292 16.27 4.84 9.74
CA ASP A 292 15.84 5.21 11.09
C ASP A 292 16.70 6.33 11.73
N GLY A 293 17.66 6.87 10.98
CA GLY A 293 18.59 7.93 11.42
C GLY A 293 19.71 7.42 12.33
N VAL A 294 19.86 6.11 12.51
CA VAL A 294 20.86 5.51 13.39
C VAL A 294 22.13 5.16 12.61
N GLU A 295 23.28 5.61 13.10
CA GLU A 295 24.59 5.17 12.59
C GLU A 295 24.97 3.83 13.22
N ARG A 296 25.23 2.83 12.38
CA ARG A 296 25.52 1.45 12.77
C ARG A 296 26.96 1.12 12.44
N THR A 297 27.64 0.44 13.36
CA THR A 297 28.99 -0.11 13.14
C THR A 297 28.84 -1.59 12.80
N LEU A 298 29.29 -1.97 11.60
CA LEU A 298 29.08 -3.28 11.01
C LEU A 298 30.21 -4.25 11.37
N SER A 299 29.86 -5.52 11.44
CA SER A 299 30.81 -6.63 11.52
C SER A 299 31.05 -7.20 10.13
N ALA A 300 32.23 -7.79 9.88
CA ALA A 300 32.54 -8.49 8.63
C ALA A 300 31.60 -9.66 8.31
N GLU A 301 30.78 -10.11 9.27
CA GLU A 301 29.73 -11.10 9.03
C GLU A 301 28.43 -10.49 8.46
N ASP A 302 28.23 -9.18 8.53
CA ASP A 302 27.04 -8.53 7.96
C ASP A 302 27.10 -8.54 6.43
N LEU A 303 25.98 -8.85 5.78
CA LEU A 303 25.80 -8.63 4.34
C LEU A 303 25.30 -7.22 4.10
N VAL A 304 25.92 -6.49 3.18
CA VAL A 304 25.52 -5.14 2.79
C VAL A 304 25.25 -5.08 1.30
N ILE A 305 24.36 -4.17 0.93
CA ILE A 305 24.35 -3.63 -0.42
C ILE A 305 25.26 -2.41 -0.40
N ALA A 306 26.22 -2.37 -1.31
CA ALA A 306 27.19 -1.30 -1.43
C ALA A 306 27.16 -0.74 -2.84
N ASP A 307 27.49 0.55 -2.97
CA ASP A 307 27.85 1.12 -4.26
C ASP A 307 29.39 1.05 -4.47
N GLY A 308 29.90 1.76 -5.47
CA GLY A 308 31.33 1.80 -5.79
C GLY A 308 32.21 2.44 -4.70
N GLU A 309 31.64 3.10 -3.70
CA GLU A 309 32.39 3.80 -2.66
C GLU A 309 32.08 3.30 -1.24
N ARG A 310 30.82 2.98 -0.93
CA ARG A 310 30.35 2.75 0.46
C ARG A 310 29.23 1.72 0.56
N ALA A 311 28.98 1.22 1.78
CA ALA A 311 27.74 0.52 2.08
C ALA A 311 26.56 1.49 2.03
N VAL A 312 25.50 1.11 1.30
CA VAL A 312 24.27 1.88 1.11
C VAL A 312 23.06 1.26 1.81
N GLY A 313 23.25 0.13 2.52
CA GLY A 313 22.22 -0.49 3.33
C GLY A 313 22.65 -1.83 3.93
N LEU A 314 21.94 -2.26 4.98
CA LEU A 314 22.01 -3.64 5.48
C LEU A 314 21.12 -4.51 4.61
N ALA A 315 21.73 -5.44 3.87
CA ALA A 315 21.04 -6.24 2.87
C ALA A 315 19.85 -6.99 3.49
N GLY A 316 18.67 -6.89 2.86
CA GLY A 316 17.45 -7.55 3.31
C GLY A 316 16.85 -7.05 4.63
N ILE A 317 17.44 -6.04 5.28
CA ILE A 317 17.00 -5.55 6.60
C ILE A 317 16.55 -4.10 6.52
N MET A 318 17.44 -3.17 6.17
CA MET A 318 17.12 -1.74 6.11
C MET A 318 18.07 -0.99 5.18
N GLY A 319 17.51 -0.13 4.34
CA GLY A 319 18.25 0.77 3.46
C GLY A 319 19.02 1.85 4.23
N GLY A 320 19.97 2.47 3.55
CA GLY A 320 20.72 3.63 4.01
C GLY A 320 19.96 4.93 3.76
N GLU A 321 20.13 5.89 4.67
CA GLU A 321 19.54 7.24 4.57
C GLU A 321 20.11 8.03 3.39
N GLU A 322 21.40 7.85 3.08
CA GLU A 322 22.11 8.65 2.05
C GLU A 322 21.69 8.35 0.60
N THR A 323 20.93 7.28 0.38
CA THR A 323 20.46 6.85 -0.94
C THR A 323 18.93 6.75 -0.98
N GLU A 324 18.25 7.32 0.01
CA GLU A 324 16.80 7.30 0.15
C GLU A 324 16.11 8.08 -0.99
N VAL A 325 14.99 7.54 -1.46
CA VAL A 325 14.10 8.26 -2.37
C VAL A 325 13.45 9.44 -1.65
N SER A 326 13.61 10.63 -2.22
CA SER A 326 13.09 11.90 -1.71
C SER A 326 12.07 12.52 -2.66
N ALA A 327 11.42 13.61 -2.25
CA ALA A 327 10.49 14.36 -3.11
C ALA A 327 11.16 14.93 -4.39
N SER A 328 12.50 15.06 -4.41
CA SER A 328 13.25 15.52 -5.58
C SER A 328 13.78 14.39 -6.47
N THR A 329 13.64 13.13 -6.06
CA THR A 329 14.11 11.99 -6.83
C THR A 329 13.35 11.90 -8.15
N THR A 330 14.08 11.74 -9.25
CA THR A 330 13.49 11.51 -10.58
C THR A 330 13.96 10.21 -11.21
N ASN A 331 15.06 9.65 -10.70
CA ASN A 331 15.68 8.44 -11.21
C ASN A 331 15.73 7.42 -10.08
N VAL A 332 15.10 6.26 -10.29
CA VAL A 332 15.00 5.22 -9.27
C VAL A 332 15.70 3.96 -9.76
N LEU A 333 16.48 3.34 -8.88
CA LEU A 333 16.97 1.98 -9.05
C LEU A 333 16.21 1.05 -8.11
N LEU A 334 15.43 0.14 -8.68
CA LEU A 334 14.71 -0.90 -7.95
C LEU A 334 15.60 -2.14 -7.78
N GLU A 335 15.74 -2.60 -6.53
CA GLU A 335 16.38 -3.85 -6.13
C GLU A 335 15.34 -4.94 -5.90
N ALA A 336 15.62 -6.11 -6.47
CA ALA A 336 15.03 -7.39 -6.11
C ALA A 336 16.16 -8.41 -5.89
N ALA A 337 16.24 -8.99 -4.71
CA ALA A 337 17.33 -9.89 -4.34
C ALA A 337 16.82 -11.15 -3.65
N ASN A 338 17.70 -12.13 -3.46
CA ASN A 338 17.48 -13.34 -2.68
C ASN A 338 18.67 -13.53 -1.74
N PHE A 339 18.41 -13.51 -0.43
CA PHE A 339 19.43 -13.54 0.60
C PHE A 339 19.38 -14.82 1.41
N GLU A 340 20.54 -15.26 1.92
CA GLU A 340 20.62 -16.43 2.78
C GLU A 340 19.94 -16.15 4.14
N PRO A 341 18.94 -16.95 4.55
CA PRO A 341 18.09 -16.63 5.69
C PRO A 341 18.81 -16.47 7.04
N ILE A 342 19.78 -17.33 7.35
CA ILE A 342 20.45 -17.34 8.67
C ILE A 342 21.35 -16.12 8.83
N GLY A 343 21.99 -15.67 7.75
CA GLY A 343 22.78 -14.44 7.72
C GLY A 343 21.92 -13.20 8.02
N ILE A 344 20.71 -13.14 7.44
CA ILE A 344 19.75 -12.07 7.72
C ILE A 344 19.32 -12.09 9.18
N LEU A 345 18.94 -13.26 9.72
CA LEU A 345 18.56 -13.41 11.13
C LEU A 345 19.65 -12.90 12.07
N ARG A 346 20.88 -13.38 11.89
CA ARG A 346 22.03 -13.01 12.75
C ARG A 346 22.33 -11.52 12.69
N SER A 347 22.29 -10.93 11.49
CA SER A 347 22.54 -9.50 11.30
C SER A 347 21.42 -8.65 11.92
N SER A 348 20.16 -9.07 11.74
CA SER A 348 18.99 -8.44 12.35
C SER A 348 19.08 -8.44 13.89
N GLU A 349 19.44 -9.56 14.51
CA GLU A 349 19.63 -9.67 15.95
C GLU A 349 20.80 -8.84 16.46
N ARG A 350 21.96 -8.90 15.77
CA ARG A 350 23.17 -8.14 16.11
C ARG A 350 22.90 -6.64 16.16
N HIS A 351 22.13 -6.13 15.20
CA HIS A 351 21.79 -4.71 15.07
C HIS A 351 20.50 -4.34 15.80
N ALA A 352 19.86 -5.29 16.50
CA ALA A 352 18.55 -5.14 17.15
C ALA A 352 17.50 -4.50 16.22
N LEU A 353 17.49 -4.92 14.95
CA LEU A 353 16.71 -4.29 13.89
C LEU A 353 15.81 -5.31 13.21
N ARG A 354 14.52 -5.28 13.53
CA ARG A 354 13.49 -6.16 12.96
C ARG A 354 12.59 -5.36 12.02
N THR A 355 12.53 -5.76 10.76
CA THR A 355 11.69 -5.14 9.74
C THR A 355 10.78 -6.19 9.08
N GLU A 356 9.75 -5.73 8.37
CA GLU A 356 8.90 -6.63 7.56
C GLU A 356 9.72 -7.40 6.50
N GLY A 357 10.78 -6.78 5.98
CA GLY A 357 11.73 -7.41 5.07
C GLY A 357 12.57 -8.47 5.75
N SER A 358 13.22 -8.14 6.88
CA SER A 358 14.09 -9.09 7.59
C SER A 358 13.32 -10.32 8.07
N ASN A 359 12.10 -10.10 8.59
CA ASN A 359 11.20 -11.14 9.09
C ASN A 359 10.77 -12.15 8.01
N ARG A 360 10.76 -11.75 6.73
CA ARG A 360 10.47 -12.62 5.59
C ARG A 360 11.72 -13.33 5.12
N TRP A 361 12.80 -12.58 4.87
CA TRP A 361 14.06 -13.15 4.40
C TRP A 361 14.64 -14.19 5.37
N GLU A 362 14.55 -13.96 6.68
CA GLU A 362 15.05 -14.91 7.69
C GLU A 362 14.27 -16.24 7.73
N LYS A 363 13.06 -16.29 7.16
CA LYS A 363 12.23 -17.50 7.06
C LYS A 363 12.33 -18.18 5.69
N GLY A 364 12.92 -17.51 4.71
CA GLY A 364 13.13 -18.00 3.35
C GLY A 364 12.08 -17.48 2.37
N VAL A 365 12.53 -16.70 1.38
CA VAL A 365 11.74 -16.15 0.27
C VAL A 365 12.35 -16.57 -1.04
#